data_AF-A0A256SR46-F1
#
_entry.id   AF-A0A256SR46-F1
#
_cell.length_a   1.000
_cell.length_b   1.000
_cell.length_c   1.000
_cell.angle_alpha   90.00
_cell.angle_beta   90.00
_cell.angle_gamma   90.00
#
_symmetry.space_group_name_H-M   'P 1'
#
loop_
_entity.id
_entity.type
_entity.pdbx_description
1 polymer ?
#
loop_
_entity_poly.entity_id
_entity_poly.type
_entity_poly.pdbx_seq_one_letter_code
_entity_poly.pdbx_strand_id
1 'polypeptide(L)' 'MKDGMERINQLFDEYDFPLTAMQTVRVRLGDWFIGGGKSTDGYVWQQARYLENLIRYGLAERKAVIE' A
#
# COMPACT_ATOMS: atom_id res chain seq x y z
N MET A 1 -12.32 -11.08 7.34
CA MET A 1 -10.85 -11.02 7.22
C MET A 1 -10.44 -9.56 7.26
N LYS A 2 -9.27 -9.22 7.80
CA LYS A 2 -8.78 -7.83 7.75
C LYS A 2 -8.58 -7.42 6.29
N ASP A 3 -9.03 -6.24 5.92
CA ASP A 3 -9.01 -5.76 4.54
C ASP A 3 -7.59 -5.25 4.20
N GLY A 4 -7.01 -5.75 3.11
CA GLY A 4 -5.67 -5.34 2.68
C GLY A 4 -5.64 -3.91 2.15
N MET A 5 -6.74 -3.43 1.57
CA MET A 5 -6.87 -2.03 1.12
C MET A 5 -6.92 -1.07 2.29
N GLU A 6 -7.61 -1.41 3.37
CA GLU A 6 -7.61 -0.60 4.59
C GLU A 6 -6.18 -0.39 5.10
N ARG A 7 -5.36 -1.46 5.10
CA ARG A 7 -3.96 -1.36 5.52
C ARG A 7 -3.12 -0.50 4.56
N ILE A 8 -3.34 -0.62 3.25
CA ILE A 8 -2.63 0.20 2.25
C ILE A 8 -2.97 1.68 2.42
N ASN A 9 -4.24 2.00 2.64
CA ASN A 9 -4.67 3.39 2.85
C ASN A 9 -4.04 3.97 4.12
N GLN A 10 -4.06 3.23 5.24
CA GLN A 10 -3.38 3.63 6.47
C GLN A 10 -1.88 3.92 6.25
N LEU A 11 -1.20 3.05 5.49
CA LEU A 11 0.20 3.25 5.17
C LEU A 11 0.42 4.53 4.37
N PHE A 12 -0.40 4.78 3.33
CA PHE A 12 -0.33 6.01 2.54
C PHE A 12 -0.73 7.26 3.32
N ASP A 13 -1.55 7.15 4.35
CA ASP A 13 -1.89 8.26 5.24
C ASP A 13 -0.72 8.58 6.17
N GLU A 14 -0.05 7.57 6.71
CA GLU A 14 1.03 7.73 7.70
C GLU A 14 2.42 8.02 7.11
N TYR A 15 2.70 7.58 5.87
CA TYR A 15 4.03 7.61 5.29
C TYR A 15 4.05 8.23 3.88
N ASP A 16 5.14 8.95 3.59
CA ASP A 16 5.52 9.37 2.25
C ASP A 16 6.36 8.28 1.59
N PHE A 17 5.83 7.72 0.50
CA PHE A 17 6.50 6.69 -0.29
C PHE A 17 7.10 7.28 -1.57
N PRO A 18 8.11 6.62 -2.16
CA PRO A 18 8.57 6.96 -3.49
C PRO A 18 7.41 6.87 -4.49
N LEU A 19 7.30 7.89 -5.36
CA LEU A 19 6.23 7.95 -6.37
C LEU A 19 6.13 6.66 -7.21
N THR A 20 7.28 6.07 -7.55
CA THR A 20 7.37 4.82 -8.32
C THR A 20 6.73 3.64 -7.57
N ALA A 21 6.90 3.56 -6.24
CA ALA A 21 6.27 2.53 -5.41
C ALA A 21 4.75 2.71 -5.35
N MET A 22 4.28 3.95 -5.16
CA MET A 22 2.85 4.26 -5.15
C MET A 22 2.19 3.91 -6.48
N GLN A 23 2.82 4.29 -7.61
CA GLN A 23 2.33 3.95 -8.94
C GLN A 23 2.28 2.44 -9.18
N THR A 24 3.32 1.71 -8.74
CA THR A 24 3.38 0.25 -8.87
C THR A 24 2.22 -0.42 -8.13
N VAL A 25 1.99 -0.02 -6.87
CA VAL A 25 0.87 -0.55 -6.07
C VAL A 25 -0.47 -0.20 -6.72
N ARG A 26 -0.64 1.04 -7.18
CA ARG A 26 -1.87 1.49 -7.84
C ARG A 26 -2.20 0.67 -9.08
N VAL A 27 -1.22 0.46 -9.97
CA VAL A 27 -1.43 -0.32 -11.22
C VAL A 27 -1.78 -1.77 -10.90
N ARG A 28 -0.99 -2.41 -10.02
CA ARG A 28 -1.20 -3.81 -9.64
C ARG A 28 -2.57 -4.06 -9.01
N LEU A 29 -3.03 -3.15 -8.17
CA LEU A 29 -4.35 -3.24 -7.55
C LEU A 29 -5.46 -2.96 -8.57
N GLY A 30 -5.27 -1.96 -9.44
CA GLY A 30 -6.20 -1.67 -10.53
C GLY A 30 -6.44 -2.88 -11.42
N ASP A 31 -5.36 -3.51 -11.90
CA ASP A 31 -5.43 -4.72 -12.72
C ASP A 31 -6.13 -5.87 -11.98
N TRP A 32 -5.82 -6.04 -10.69
CA TRP A 32 -6.44 -7.08 -9.85
C TRP A 32 -7.95 -6.89 -9.71
N PHE A 33 -8.39 -5.67 -9.43
CA PHE A 33 -9.82 -5.38 -9.25
C PHE A 33 -10.60 -5.42 -10.56
N ILE A 34 -10.00 -4.99 -11.67
CA ILE A 34 -10.58 -5.18 -13.02
C ILE A 34 -10.76 -6.67 -13.32
N GLY A 35 -9.84 -7.52 -12.85
CA GLY A 35 -9.93 -8.98 -12.97
C GLY A 35 -10.94 -9.66 -12.03
N GLY A 36 -11.70 -8.90 -11.24
CA GLY A 36 -12.69 -9.44 -10.29
C GLY A 36 -12.13 -9.80 -8.91
N GLY A 37 -10.90 -9.39 -8.61
CA GLY A 37 -10.30 -9.52 -7.29
C GLY A 37 -11.02 -8.70 -6.22
N LYS A 38 -10.81 -9.06 -4.95
CA LYS A 38 -11.42 -8.43 -3.77
C LYS A 38 -10.36 -7.80 -2.88
N SER A 39 -10.75 -6.77 -2.14
CA SER A 39 -9.88 -6.03 -1.20
C SER A 39 -9.31 -6.92 -0.07
N THR A 40 -10.01 -8.00 0.25
CA THR A 40 -9.64 -8.98 1.27
C THR A 40 -8.74 -10.11 0.75
N ASP A 41 -8.41 -10.11 -0.55
CA ASP A 41 -7.58 -11.15 -1.14
C ASP A 41 -6.13 -11.07 -0.66
N GLY A 42 -5.48 -12.25 -0.60
CA GLY A 42 -4.08 -12.35 -0.23
C GLY A 42 -3.15 -11.55 -1.14
N TYR A 43 -3.53 -11.29 -2.39
CA TYR A 43 -2.78 -10.45 -3.33
C TYR A 43 -2.71 -8.98 -2.89
N VAL A 44 -3.79 -8.44 -2.33
CA VAL A 44 -3.81 -7.07 -1.79
C VAL A 44 -2.87 -6.96 -0.59
N TRP A 45 -2.88 -7.97 0.29
CA TRP A 45 -1.93 -8.08 1.40
C TRP A 45 -0.46 -8.20 0.96
N GLN A 46 -0.18 -8.74 -0.23
CA GLN A 46 1.18 -8.69 -0.78
C GLN A 46 1.61 -7.26 -1.10
N GLN A 47 0.70 -6.41 -1.59
CA GLN A 47 1.02 -5.00 -1.85
C GLN A 47 1.20 -4.21 -0.54
N ALA A 48 0.39 -4.50 0.49
CA ALA A 48 0.58 -3.93 1.84
C ALA A 48 1.97 -4.28 2.40
N ARG A 49 2.38 -5.55 2.34
CA ARG A 49 3.72 -5.99 2.80
C ARG A 49 4.86 -5.37 2.01
N TYR A 50 4.67 -5.12 0.72
CA TYR A 50 5.65 -4.41 -0.08
C TYR A 50 5.89 -2.99 0.46
N LEU A 51 4.83 -2.24 0.76
CA LEU A 51 4.92 -0.91 1.38
C LEU A 51 5.55 -0.98 2.78
N GLU A 52 5.15 -1.94 3.62
CA GLU A 52 5.75 -2.15 4.94
C GLU A 52 7.26 -2.43 4.87
N ASN A 53 7.71 -3.17 3.84
CA ASN A 53 9.12 -3.40 3.62
C ASN A 53 9.86 -2.11 3.24
N LEU A 54 9.25 -1.22 2.44
CA LEU A 54 9.88 0.08 2.13
C LEU A 54 10.10 0.90 3.41
N ILE A 55 9.13 0.90 4.33
CA ILE A 55 9.30 1.52 5.65
C ILE A 55 10.45 0.85 6.41
N ARG A 56 10.44 -0.49 6.50
CA ARG A 56 11.48 -1.26 7.21
C ARG A 56 12.90 -0.99 6.71
N TYR A 57 13.05 -0.76 5.40
CA TYR A 57 14.33 -0.49 4.77
C TYR A 57 14.67 1.01 4.68
N GLY A 58 13.89 1.89 5.32
CA GLY A 58 14.15 3.33 5.34
C GLY A 58 13.93 4.02 4.00
N LEU A 59 13.11 3.42 3.13
CA LEU A 59 12.76 3.94 1.80
C LEU A 59 11.44 4.70 1.79
N ALA A 60 10.77 4.80 2.94
CA ALA A 60 9.57 5.62 3.14
C ALA A 60 9.71 6.37 4.46
N GLU A 61 9.29 7.63 4.47
CA GLU A 61 9.41 8.51 5.63
C GLU A 61 8.05 8.70 6.27
N ARG A 62 7.99 8.75 7.60
CA ARG A 62 6.73 9.03 8.30
C ARG A 62 6.37 10.49 8.06
N LYS A 63 5.13 10.76 7.66
CA LYS A 63 4.66 12.13 7.46
C LYS A 63 4.75 12.92 8.77
N ALA A 64 5.15 14.17 8.67
CA ALA A 64 5.09 15.08 9.81
C ALA A 64 3.62 15.29 10.19
N VAL A 65 3.31 15.16 11.48
CA VAL A 65 2.02 15.61 12.02
C VAL A 65 2.09 17.13 12.01
N ILE A 66 1.35 17.76 11.11
CA ILE A 66 1.13 19.20 11.16
C ILE A 66 -0.02 19.38 12.15
N GLU A 67 0.32 19.81 13.36
CA GLU A 67 -0.64 20.20 14.42
C GLU A 67 -1.40 21.48 14.07
#